data_AF-A0A7X7RHX6-F1
#
_entry.id   AF-A0A7X7RHX6-F1
#
_cell.length_a   1.000
_cell.length_b   1.000
_cell.length_c   1.000
_cell.angle_alpha   90.00
_cell.angle_beta   90.00
_cell.angle_gamma   90.00
#
_symmetry.space_group_name_H-M   'P 1'
#
loop_
_entity.id
_entity.type
_entity.pdbx_description
1 polymer ?
#
loop_
_entity_poly.entity_id
_entity_poly.type
_entity_poly.pdbx_seq_one_letter_code
_entity_poly.pdbx_strand_id
1 'polypeptide(L)'
;MPYDLPRIPLPTGASSADLARLPAAIRRQALFSARLNTLGPLAQIGADIKGILDGNKSASEARRDIRQALAEAGYQPPAGEEGGLLDHTSRRRLDLILQQNVRAARGYGKWAADMDPDRLDLWPAQELVRVFARRVPRGTWRQRW
;
A
#
# COMPACT_ATOMS: atom_id res chain seq x y z
N MET A 1 15.89 1.01 -9.36
CA MET A 1 15.60 0.13 -8.20
C MET A 1 14.26 -0.53 -8.45
N PRO A 2 14.23 -1.86 -8.67
CA PRO A 2 12.99 -2.61 -8.84
C PRO A 2 12.10 -2.47 -7.61
N TYR A 3 10.79 -2.47 -7.82
CA TYR A 3 9.81 -2.57 -6.74
C TYR A 3 9.70 -4.05 -6.39
N ASP A 4 10.67 -4.54 -5.62
CA ASP A 4 10.67 -5.93 -5.20
C ASP A 4 9.57 -6.17 -4.18
N LEU A 5 8.70 -7.12 -4.51
CA LEU A 5 7.69 -7.65 -3.61
C LEU A 5 8.03 -9.09 -3.22
N PRO A 6 7.86 -9.47 -1.93
CA PRO A 6 7.37 -8.64 -0.85
C PRO A 6 8.44 -7.62 -0.37
N ARG A 7 7.99 -6.41 -0.04
CA ARG A 7 8.82 -5.39 0.60
C ARG A 7 9.30 -5.86 1.97
N ILE A 8 10.43 -5.34 2.44
CA ILE A 8 11.05 -5.72 3.72
C ILE A 8 10.15 -5.27 4.89
N PRO A 9 9.63 -6.16 5.74
CA PRO A 9 8.83 -5.76 6.90
C PRO A 9 9.63 -4.87 7.86
N LEU A 10 9.03 -3.74 8.25
CA LEU A 10 9.59 -2.81 9.23
C LEU A 10 8.59 -2.60 10.37
N PRO A 11 8.62 -3.47 11.39
CA PRO A 11 7.80 -3.30 12.59
C PRO A 11 8.16 -2.01 13.31
N THR A 12 7.16 -1.18 13.63
CA THR A 12 7.41 0.12 14.24
C THR A 12 6.21 0.66 15.02
N GLY A 13 6.49 1.32 16.14
CA GLY A 13 5.51 2.13 16.88
C GLY A 13 5.27 3.52 16.29
N ALA A 14 6.01 3.91 15.24
CA ALA A 14 5.97 5.23 14.64
C ALA A 14 4.59 5.58 14.06
N SER A 15 4.20 6.84 14.18
CA SER A 15 2.99 7.36 13.55
C SER A 15 3.20 7.55 12.04
N SER A 16 2.11 7.76 11.29
CA SER A 16 2.19 8.13 9.87
C SER A 16 3.01 9.40 9.64
N ALA A 17 3.00 10.35 10.59
CA ALA A 17 3.76 11.59 10.49
C ALA A 17 5.26 11.34 10.66
N ASP A 18 5.64 10.46 11.58
CA ASP A 18 7.04 10.06 11.79
C ASP A 18 7.57 9.28 10.59
N LEU A 19 6.75 8.34 10.09
CA LEU A 19 7.07 7.54 8.91
C LEU A 19 7.24 8.41 7.65
N ALA A 20 6.51 9.51 7.54
CA ALA A 20 6.65 10.44 6.41
C ALA A 20 8.02 11.14 6.38
N ARG A 21 8.71 11.25 7.52
CA ARG A 21 10.06 11.82 7.62
C ARG A 21 11.14 10.84 7.18
N LEU A 22 10.83 9.55 7.04
CA LEU A 22 11.80 8.57 6.54
C LEU A 22 12.25 8.92 5.11
N PRO A 23 13.55 8.74 4.81
CA PRO A 23 14.06 8.85 3.45
C PRO A 23 13.21 8.07 2.44
N ALA A 24 12.97 8.67 1.27
CA ALA A 24 12.14 8.06 0.23
C ALA A 24 12.65 6.68 -0.21
N ALA A 25 13.96 6.43 -0.16
CA ALA A 25 14.54 5.12 -0.44
C ALA A 25 14.01 4.06 0.54
N ILE A 26 14.07 4.33 1.85
CA ILE A 26 13.58 3.44 2.90
C ILE A 26 12.07 3.22 2.74
N ARG A 27 11.29 4.28 2.50
CA ARG A 27 9.83 4.15 2.33
C ARG A 27 9.41 3.29 1.14
N ARG A 28 10.24 3.22 0.09
CA ARG A 28 9.97 2.38 -1.08
C ARG A 28 10.28 0.91 -0.84
N GLN A 29 11.32 0.63 -0.07
CA GLN A 29 11.78 -0.74 0.21
C GLN A 29 11.05 -1.39 1.38
N ALA A 30 10.60 -0.60 2.35
CA ALA A 30 9.97 -1.09 3.56
C ALA A 30 8.46 -1.30 3.41
N LEU A 31 7.96 -2.34 4.07
CA LEU A 31 6.55 -2.54 4.39
C LEU A 31 6.33 -2.19 5.85
N PHE A 32 5.54 -1.15 6.09
CA PHE A 32 5.15 -0.73 7.44
C PHE A 32 3.68 -0.34 7.46
N SER A 33 3.12 -0.38 8.66
CA SER A 33 1.82 0.18 9.00
C SER A 33 2.04 1.02 10.26
N ALA A 34 1.53 2.25 10.28
CA ALA A 34 1.70 3.13 11.43
C ALA A 34 1.23 2.44 12.72
N ARG A 35 2.05 2.48 13.77
CA ARG A 35 1.79 1.84 15.07
C ARG A 35 1.54 0.33 14.99
N LEU A 36 2.20 -0.37 14.08
CA LEU A 36 2.22 -1.84 14.04
C LEU A 36 3.66 -2.32 14.26
N ASN A 37 3.96 -2.70 15.50
CA ASN A 37 5.29 -3.09 15.95
C ASN A 37 5.50 -4.62 16.00
N THR A 38 4.65 -5.38 15.32
CA THR A 38 4.71 -6.85 15.28
C THR A 38 5.09 -7.35 13.88
N LEU A 39 6.07 -8.26 13.82
CA LEU A 39 6.61 -8.76 12.56
C LEU A 39 5.66 -9.70 11.82
N GLY A 40 5.06 -10.67 12.52
CA GLY A 40 4.21 -11.70 11.92
C GLY A 40 3.08 -11.12 11.06
N PRO A 41 2.22 -10.24 11.63
CA PRO A 41 1.16 -9.59 10.86
C PRO A 41 1.68 -8.77 9.68
N LEU A 42 2.81 -8.08 9.80
CA LEU A 42 3.40 -7.32 8.70
C LEU A 42 3.92 -8.23 7.57
N ALA A 43 4.59 -9.33 7.92
CA ALA A 43 5.03 -10.32 6.95
C ALA A 43 3.83 -10.93 6.20
N GLN A 44 2.76 -11.26 6.93
CA GLN A 44 1.51 -11.75 6.35
C GLN A 44 0.89 -10.74 5.37
N ILE A 45 0.82 -9.45 5.75
CA ILE A 45 0.37 -8.37 4.86
C ILE A 45 1.18 -8.35 3.56
N GLY A 46 2.51 -8.50 3.65
CA GLY A 46 3.39 -8.51 2.49
C GLY A 46 3.11 -9.68 1.55
N ALA A 47 2.97 -10.89 2.10
CA ALA A 47 2.61 -12.09 1.34
C ALA A 47 1.23 -11.95 0.66
N ASP A 48 0.25 -11.38 1.36
CA ASP A 48 -1.09 -11.20 0.84
C ASP A 48 -1.17 -10.15 -0.27
N ILE A 49 -0.41 -9.05 -0.14
CA ILE A 49 -0.27 -8.06 -1.22
C ILE A 49 0.31 -8.73 -2.47
N LYS A 50 1.34 -9.55 -2.32
CA LYS A 50 1.93 -10.30 -3.44
C LYS A 50 0.90 -11.24 -4.07
N GLY A 51 0.20 -12.03 -3.26
CA GLY A 51 -0.85 -12.95 -3.74
C GLY A 51 -1.98 -12.25 -4.51
N ILE A 52 -2.39 -11.04 -4.07
CA ILE A 52 -3.39 -10.23 -4.78
C ILE A 52 -2.85 -9.75 -6.14
N LEU A 53 -1.58 -9.38 -6.21
CA LEU A 53 -0.96 -8.90 -7.45
C LEU A 53 -0.74 -10.02 -8.45
N ASP A 54 -0.42 -11.22 -7.97
CA ASP A 54 -0.28 -12.44 -8.77
C ASP A 54 -1.65 -13.00 -9.23
N GLY A 55 -2.77 -12.47 -8.72
CA GLY A 55 -4.11 -12.95 -9.04
C GLY A 55 -4.53 -14.23 -8.29
N ASN A 56 -3.71 -14.70 -7.35
CA ASN A 56 -3.92 -15.96 -6.62
C ASN A 56 -4.65 -15.77 -5.28
N LYS A 57 -4.96 -14.52 -4.90
CA LYS A 57 -5.61 -14.21 -3.62
C LYS A 57 -6.60 -13.07 -3.74
N SER A 58 -7.77 -13.20 -3.13
CA SER A 58 -8.76 -12.14 -3.04
C SER A 58 -8.51 -11.20 -1.85
N ALA A 59 -9.04 -9.98 -1.92
CA ALA A 59 -8.99 -9.05 -0.78
C ALA A 59 -9.73 -9.55 0.46
N SER A 60 -10.74 -10.42 0.30
CA SER A 60 -11.46 -11.02 1.42
C SER A 60 -10.62 -12.05 2.16
N GLU A 61 -9.92 -12.91 1.43
CA GLU A 61 -8.99 -13.89 2.00
C GLU A 61 -7.82 -13.19 2.69
N ALA A 62 -7.19 -12.21 2.04
CA ALA A 62 -6.13 -11.40 2.66
C ALA A 62 -6.56 -10.78 4.00
N ARG A 63 -7.78 -10.24 4.08
CA ARG A 63 -8.29 -9.69 5.35
C ARG A 63 -8.47 -10.73 6.43
N ARG A 64 -8.95 -11.93 6.09
CA ARG A 64 -9.09 -13.04 7.03
C ARG A 64 -7.71 -13.45 7.55
N ASP A 65 -6.76 -13.66 6.64
CA ASP A 65 -5.41 -14.14 6.97
C ASP A 65 -4.65 -13.12 7.84
N ILE A 66 -4.77 -11.82 7.54
CA ILE A 66 -4.18 -10.76 8.38
C ILE A 66 -4.81 -10.72 9.77
N ARG A 67 -6.15 -10.87 9.89
CA ARG A 67 -6.79 -10.92 11.21
C ARG A 67 -6.34 -12.13 12.01
N GLN A 68 -6.17 -13.28 11.36
CA GLN A 68 -5.65 -14.46 12.00
C GLN A 68 -4.22 -14.23 12.50
N ALA A 69 -3.32 -13.68 11.68
CA ALA A 69 -1.97 -13.35 12.10
C ALA A 69 -1.93 -12.32 13.25
N LEU A 70 -2.85 -11.34 13.27
CA LEU A 70 -2.99 -10.39 14.38
C LEU A 70 -3.45 -11.09 15.66
N ALA A 71 -4.41 -12.02 15.57
CA ALA A 71 -4.89 -12.79 16.71
C ALA A 71 -3.79 -13.71 17.29
N GLU A 72 -3.06 -14.41 16.43
CA GLU A 72 -1.91 -15.24 16.81
C GLU A 72 -0.79 -14.42 17.47
N ALA A 73 -0.60 -13.16 17.04
CA ALA A 73 0.33 -12.23 17.66
C ALA A 73 -0.20 -11.56 18.94
N GLY A 74 -1.41 -11.92 19.41
CA GLY A 74 -2.02 -11.34 20.62
C GLY A 74 -2.38 -9.86 20.50
N TYR A 75 -2.57 -9.36 19.28
CA TYR A 75 -2.92 -7.94 19.06
C TYR A 75 -4.24 -7.58 19.72
N GLN A 76 -4.26 -6.43 20.41
CA GLN A 76 -5.46 -5.81 20.93
C GLN A 76 -5.60 -4.41 20.33
N PRO A 77 -6.81 -3.99 19.94
CA PRO A 77 -7.04 -2.63 19.49
C PRO A 77 -6.74 -1.63 20.62
N PRO A 78 -6.26 -0.42 20.29
CA PRO A 78 -6.19 0.66 21.27
C PRO A 78 -7.59 0.94 21.85
N ALA A 79 -7.65 1.22 23.15
CA ALA A 79 -8.91 1.49 23.84
C ALA A 79 -9.69 2.64 23.17
N GLY A 80 -10.95 2.40 22.84
CA GLY A 80 -11.85 3.38 22.21
C GLY A 80 -11.67 3.53 20.69
N GLU A 81 -10.78 2.76 20.08
CA GLU A 81 -10.51 2.78 18.63
C GLU A 81 -11.00 1.51 17.93
N GLU A 82 -11.72 0.65 18.64
CA GLU A 82 -12.23 -0.63 18.14
C GLU A 82 -13.09 -0.44 16.88
N GLY A 83 -12.80 -1.20 15.82
CA GLY A 83 -13.48 -1.06 14.53
C GLY A 83 -13.13 0.23 13.75
N GLY A 84 -12.35 1.14 14.34
CA GLY A 84 -11.91 2.40 13.75
C GLY A 84 -10.73 2.26 12.79
N LEU A 85 -10.15 3.40 12.40
CA LEU A 85 -8.98 3.39 11.49
C LEU A 85 -7.68 3.03 12.22
N LEU A 86 -7.62 3.21 13.53
CA LEU A 86 -6.46 2.86 14.35
C LEU A 86 -6.45 1.40 14.78
N ASP A 87 -7.59 0.71 14.69
CA ASP A 87 -7.68 -0.74 14.89
C ASP A 87 -7.21 -1.50 13.64
N HIS A 88 -6.09 -2.24 13.75
CA HIS A 88 -5.54 -3.05 12.67
C HIS A 88 -6.38 -4.28 12.29
N THR A 89 -7.35 -4.70 13.11
CA THR A 89 -8.29 -5.78 12.75
C THR A 89 -9.50 -5.26 11.95
N SER A 90 -9.74 -3.95 11.99
CA SER A 90 -10.91 -3.35 11.38
C SER A 90 -10.88 -3.49 9.86
N ARG A 91 -12.05 -3.71 9.28
CA ARG A 91 -12.19 -3.78 7.82
C ARG A 91 -11.65 -2.52 7.14
N ARG A 92 -11.94 -1.34 7.69
CA ARG A 92 -11.55 -0.06 7.09
C ARG A 92 -10.04 0.11 7.05
N ARG A 93 -9.35 -0.30 8.13
CA ARG A 93 -7.89 -0.25 8.21
C ARG A 93 -7.23 -1.24 7.26
N LEU A 94 -7.70 -2.48 7.25
CA LEU A 94 -7.19 -3.51 6.34
C LEU A 94 -7.41 -3.16 4.87
N ASP A 95 -8.61 -2.68 4.52
CA ASP A 95 -8.93 -2.22 3.16
C ASP A 95 -7.97 -1.07 2.75
N LEU A 96 -7.68 -0.12 3.66
CA LEU A 96 -6.73 0.96 3.39
C LEU A 96 -5.31 0.42 3.11
N ILE A 97 -4.79 -0.46 3.97
CA ILE A 97 -3.44 -1.02 3.84
C ILE A 97 -3.30 -1.78 2.51
N LEU A 98 -4.23 -2.68 2.23
CA LEU A 98 -4.21 -3.52 1.02
C LEU A 98 -4.36 -2.66 -0.24
N GLN A 99 -5.38 -1.79 -0.29
CA GLN A 99 -5.61 -0.96 -1.48
C GLN A 99 -4.44 -0.02 -1.77
N GLN A 100 -3.87 0.62 -0.76
CA GLN A 100 -2.77 1.56 -0.95
C GLN A 100 -1.54 0.84 -1.51
N ASN A 101 -1.17 -0.32 -0.96
CA ASN A 101 0.02 -1.04 -1.40
C ASN A 101 -0.17 -1.70 -2.77
N VAL A 102 -1.34 -2.31 -3.04
CA VAL A 102 -1.65 -2.90 -4.35
C VAL A 102 -1.67 -1.82 -5.43
N ARG A 103 -2.27 -0.65 -5.17
CA ARG A 103 -2.27 0.47 -6.13
C ARG A 103 -0.86 1.02 -6.37
N ALA A 104 -0.06 1.17 -5.32
CA ALA A 104 1.33 1.61 -5.45
C ALA A 104 2.15 0.62 -6.31
N ALA A 105 1.97 -0.68 -6.10
CA ALA A 105 2.64 -1.72 -6.86
C ALA A 105 2.25 -1.70 -8.35
N ARG A 106 0.95 -1.64 -8.64
CA ARG A 106 0.46 -1.55 -10.03
C ARG A 106 0.94 -0.28 -10.72
N GLY A 107 0.92 0.86 -10.00
CA GLY A 107 1.43 2.13 -10.50
C GLY A 107 2.90 2.06 -10.86
N TYR A 108 3.71 1.43 -10.00
CA TYR A 108 5.11 1.18 -10.30
C TYR A 108 5.29 0.25 -11.51
N GLY A 109 4.55 -0.86 -11.57
CA GLY A 109 4.64 -1.79 -12.70
C GLY A 109 4.33 -1.13 -14.04
N LYS A 110 3.30 -0.27 -14.07
CA LYS A 110 3.00 0.57 -15.24
C LYS A 110 4.17 1.50 -15.58
N TRP A 111 4.65 2.26 -14.60
CA TRP A 111 5.80 3.17 -14.82
C TRP A 111 7.02 2.41 -15.36
N ALA A 112 7.36 1.26 -14.77
CA ALA A 112 8.51 0.46 -15.20
C ALA A 112 8.37 -0.02 -16.65
N ALA A 113 7.17 -0.48 -17.05
CA ALA A 113 6.89 -0.85 -18.44
C ALA A 113 6.92 0.37 -19.39
N ASP A 114 6.59 1.56 -18.90
CA ASP A 114 6.60 2.80 -19.68
C ASP A 114 8.02 3.40 -19.80
N MET A 115 8.98 2.98 -18.98
CA MET A 115 10.40 3.37 -19.05
C MET A 115 11.24 2.49 -19.99
N ASP A 116 10.59 1.58 -20.72
CA ASP A 116 11.24 0.79 -21.77
C ASP A 116 11.89 1.72 -22.83
N PRO A 117 13.16 1.50 -23.23
CA PRO A 117 13.86 2.40 -24.14
C PRO A 117 13.15 2.61 -25.48
N ASP A 118 12.59 1.55 -26.07
CA ASP A 118 11.92 1.62 -27.37
C ASP A 118 10.60 2.43 -27.26
N ARG A 119 9.93 2.33 -26.10
CA ARG A 119 8.77 3.20 -25.81
C ARG A 119 9.15 4.64 -25.59
N LEU A 120 10.26 4.92 -24.92
CA LEU A 120 10.71 6.28 -24.68
C LEU A 120 11.17 6.98 -25.95
N ASP A 121 11.70 6.24 -26.93
CA ASP A 121 12.05 6.78 -28.26
C ASP A 121 10.79 7.25 -29.02
N LEU A 122 9.73 6.45 -28.99
CA LEU A 122 8.44 6.77 -29.64
C LEU A 122 7.59 7.78 -28.84
N TRP A 123 7.60 7.69 -27.51
CA TRP A 123 6.79 8.48 -26.58
C TRP A 123 7.64 8.98 -25.40
N PRO A 124 8.42 10.06 -25.58
CA PRO A 124 9.43 10.51 -24.61
C PRO A 124 8.85 11.15 -23.34
N ALA A 125 7.55 11.43 -23.31
CA ALA A 125 6.89 12.09 -22.19
C ALA A 125 5.62 11.34 -21.77
N GLN A 126 5.36 11.34 -20.46
CA GLN A 126 4.18 10.71 -19.86
C GLN A 126 3.19 11.79 -19.39
N GLU A 127 1.93 11.68 -19.78
CA GLU A 127 0.86 12.52 -19.26
C GLU A 127 0.38 11.98 -17.89
N LEU A 128 0.29 12.86 -16.89
CA LEU A 128 -0.33 12.52 -15.62
C LEU A 128 -1.86 12.45 -15.79
N VAL A 129 -2.34 11.29 -16.20
CA VAL A 129 -3.78 11.04 -16.38
C VAL A 129 -4.44 10.54 -15.11
N ARG A 130 -5.73 10.86 -14.96
CA ARG A 130 -6.54 10.37 -13.86
C ARG A 130 -7.32 9.13 -14.27
N VAL A 131 -6.90 7.97 -13.78
CA VAL A 131 -7.51 6.66 -14.11
C VAL A 131 -8.71 6.27 -13.24
N PHE A 132 -9.31 7.19 -12.48
CA PHE A 132 -10.47 6.91 -11.62
C PHE A 132 -11.51 8.04 -11.63
N ALA A 133 -12.79 7.64 -11.63
CA ALA A 133 -13.91 8.57 -11.46
C ALA A 133 -13.86 9.26 -10.09
N ARG A 134 -14.35 10.50 -10.04
CA ARG A 134 -14.53 11.28 -8.80
C ARG A 134 -15.96 11.76 -8.72
N ARG A 135 -16.51 11.75 -7.51
CA ARG A 135 -17.82 12.34 -7.21
C ARG A 135 -17.90 13.80 -7.63
N VAL A 136 -16.82 14.55 -7.46
CA VAL A 136 -16.67 15.93 -7.93
C VAL A 136 -15.45 16.02 -8.84
N PRO A 137 -15.63 16.07 -10.17
CA PRO A 137 -14.54 16.28 -11.12
C PRO A 137 -13.86 17.63 -10.89
N ARG A 138 -12.54 17.70 -11.03
CA ARG A 138 -11.83 18.99 -11.06
C ARG A 138 -11.79 19.46 -12.52
N GLY A 139 -12.81 20.21 -12.94
CA GLY A 139 -12.99 20.63 -14.33
C GLY A 139 -11.98 21.68 -14.84
N THR A 140 -11.19 22.29 -13.95
CA THR A 140 -10.35 23.47 -14.28
C THR A 140 -8.87 23.14 -14.47
N TRP A 141 -8.50 21.88 -14.69
CA TRP A 141 -7.08 21.49 -14.77
C TRP A 141 -6.33 22.20 -15.91
N ARG A 142 -6.92 22.26 -17.11
CA ARG A 142 -6.36 22.97 -18.28
C ARG A 142 -6.28 24.49 -18.12
N GLN A 143 -6.95 25.06 -17.12
CA GLN A 143 -6.95 26.50 -16.87
C GLN A 143 -5.96 26.91 -15.76
N ARG A 144 -5.42 25.93 -15.01
CA ARG A 144 -4.51 26.16 -13.88
C ARG A 144 -3.04 26.01 -14.23
N TRP A 145 -2.75 25.43 -15.40
CA TRP A 145 -1.42 25.14 -15.90
C TRP A 145 -1.36 25.55 -17.36
#